data_AF-A0A9D7EKD0-F1
#
_entry.id   AF-A0A9D7EKD0-F1
#
_cell.length_a   1.000
_cell.length_b   1.000
_cell.length_c   1.000
_cell.angle_alpha   90.00
_cell.angle_beta   90.00
_cell.angle_gamma   90.00
#
_symmetry.space_group_name_H-M   'P 1'
#
loop_
_entity.id
_entity.type
_entity.pdbx_description
1 polymer ?
#
loop_
_entity_poly.entity_id
_entity_poly.type
_entity_poly.pdbx_seq_one_letter_code
_entity_poly.pdbx_strand_id
1 'polypeptide(L)'
;MRKLLFALLMLSGSTGLIAQDGARQHRIVMQLTSGDTMVHKNLMKQFRNMKEASPTLQLEVVCHGPGMDLLMGDRSVVQQKVTEFAGKGSCSWPVRTPSRNANWTARTCCLWRGS
;
A
#
# COMPACT_ATOMS: atom_id res chain seq x y z
N MET A 1 -48.03 18.94 34.23
CA MET A 1 -46.59 19.28 34.14
C MET A 1 -45.66 18.06 34.07
N ARG A 2 -45.82 17.04 34.92
CA ARG A 2 -44.92 15.85 34.94
C ARG A 2 -44.89 15.04 33.62
N LYS A 3 -46.02 14.94 32.91
CA LYS A 3 -46.12 14.24 31.61
C LYS A 3 -45.43 14.99 30.45
N LEU A 4 -45.34 16.32 30.51
CA LEU A 4 -44.57 17.11 29.54
C LEU A 4 -43.07 16.95 29.74
N LEU A 5 -42.61 16.76 30.98
CA LEU A 5 -41.20 16.55 31.30
C LEU A 5 -40.67 15.24 30.70
N PHE A 6 -41.49 14.18 30.71
CA PHE A 6 -41.14 12.89 30.10
C PHE A 6 -41.14 12.93 28.57
N ALA A 7 -41.99 13.75 27.95
CA ALA A 7 -42.02 13.90 26.49
C ALA A 7 -40.79 14.65 25.95
N LEU A 8 -40.28 15.64 26.68
CA LEU A 8 -39.08 16.39 26.30
C LEU A 8 -37.80 15.55 26.42
N LEU A 9 -37.75 14.64 27.40
CA LEU A 9 -36.61 13.74 27.63
C LEU A 9 -36.46 12.68 26.52
N MET A 10 -37.57 12.26 25.91
CA MET A 10 -37.56 11.29 24.80
C MET A 10 -37.09 11.89 23.47
N LEU A 11 -37.20 13.21 23.29
CA LEU A 11 -36.83 13.89 22.05
C LEU A 11 -35.32 14.19 21.95
N SER A 12 -34.58 14.10 23.06
CA SER A 12 -33.14 14.42 23.11
C SER A 12 -32.22 13.28 22.64
N GLY A 13 -32.77 12.07 22.41
CA GLY A 13 -31.99 10.86 22.09
C GLY A 13 -31.55 10.70 20.63
N SER A 14 -31.88 11.65 19.75
CA SER A 14 -31.67 11.53 18.30
C SER A 14 -30.38 12.19 17.81
N THR A 15 -29.27 12.09 18.54
CA THR A 15 -27.98 12.48 17.98
C THR A 15 -27.55 11.41 16.97
N GLY A 16 -27.64 11.76 15.68
CA GLY A 16 -27.34 10.86 14.57
C GLY A 16 -25.97 10.19 14.73
N LEU A 17 -25.96 8.87 14.51
CA LEU A 17 -24.74 8.11 14.33
C LEU A 17 -24.09 8.56 13.02
N ILE A 18 -23.23 9.60 13.09
CA ILE A 18 -22.27 9.84 12.01
C ILE A 18 -21.31 8.67 12.04
N ALA A 19 -21.45 7.76 11.07
CA ALA A 19 -20.42 6.78 10.80
C ALA A 19 -19.12 7.54 10.55
N GLN A 20 -18.13 7.38 11.44
CA GLN A 20 -16.80 7.93 11.24
C GLN A 20 -16.08 7.08 10.18
N ASP A 21 -16.48 7.22 8.92
CA ASP A 21 -15.60 7.00 7.77
C ASP A 21 -14.58 8.15 7.73
N GLY A 22 -13.86 8.35 8.84
CA GLY A 22 -12.63 9.12 8.79
C GLY A 22 -11.74 8.34 7.85
N ALA A 23 -11.47 8.92 6.67
CA ALA A 23 -10.76 8.31 5.55
C ALA A 23 -9.60 7.43 6.04
N ARG A 24 -9.89 6.16 6.32
CA ARG A 24 -8.91 5.22 6.84
C ARG A 24 -8.04 4.92 5.65
N GLN A 25 -6.88 5.56 5.59
CA GLN A 25 -5.88 5.24 4.60
C GLN A 25 -5.43 3.81 4.88
N HIS A 26 -5.99 2.88 4.11
CA HIS A 26 -5.65 1.47 4.23
C HIS A 26 -4.22 1.29 3.71
N ARG A 27 -3.35 0.75 4.56
CA ARG A 27 -1.98 0.40 4.21
C ARG A 27 -1.89 -1.11 4.04
N ILE A 28 -1.48 -1.57 2.87
CA ILE A 28 -1.33 -2.99 2.56
C ILE A 28 0.12 -3.27 2.20
N VAL A 29 0.76 -4.14 2.98
CA VAL A 29 2.15 -4.56 2.78
C VAL A 29 2.15 -5.97 2.22
N MET A 30 2.71 -6.15 1.02
CA MET A 30 2.83 -7.45 0.35
C MET A 30 4.27 -7.91 0.33
N GLN A 31 4.51 -9.20 0.52
CA GLN A 31 5.85 -9.77 0.41
C GLN A 31 6.01 -10.47 -0.94
N LEU A 32 7.08 -10.14 -1.66
CA LEU A 32 7.47 -10.81 -2.88
C LEU A 32 8.75 -11.60 -2.66
N THR A 33 8.64 -12.92 -2.75
CA THR A 33 9.77 -13.85 -2.63
C THR A 33 10.13 -14.52 -3.94
N SER A 34 9.24 -14.50 -4.95
CA SER A 34 9.45 -15.19 -6.22
C SER A 34 10.10 -14.29 -7.28
N GLY A 35 11.05 -14.85 -8.03
CA GLY A 35 11.69 -14.22 -9.20
C GLY A 35 10.96 -14.48 -10.52
N ASP A 36 9.84 -15.21 -10.50
CA ASP A 36 9.10 -15.51 -11.73
C ASP A 36 8.41 -14.26 -12.29
N THR A 37 8.68 -13.99 -13.56
CA THR A 37 8.09 -12.90 -14.34
C THR A 37 6.55 -12.97 -14.42
N MET A 38 5.95 -14.16 -14.33
CA MET A 38 4.49 -14.30 -14.32
C MET A 38 3.90 -13.80 -12.99
N VAL A 39 4.56 -14.11 -11.87
CA VAL A 39 4.20 -13.59 -10.54
C VAL A 39 4.35 -12.07 -10.52
N HIS A 40 5.41 -11.53 -11.11
CA HIS A 40 5.63 -10.08 -11.22
C HIS A 40 4.50 -9.40 -12.01
N LYS A 41 4.09 -9.97 -13.15
CA LYS A 41 2.97 -9.45 -13.94
C LYS A 41 1.64 -9.50 -13.17
N ASN A 42 1.40 -10.58 -12.45
CA ASN A 42 0.19 -10.74 -11.64
C ASN A 42 0.17 -9.75 -10.48
N LEU A 43 1.29 -9.52 -9.79
CA LEU A 43 1.41 -8.51 -8.74
C LEU A 43 1.01 -7.11 -9.24
N MET A 44 1.51 -6.72 -10.42
CA MET A 44 1.16 -5.43 -11.03
C MET A 44 -0.32 -5.31 -11.40
N LYS A 45 -0.96 -6.41 -11.80
CA LYS A 45 -2.42 -6.44 -12.03
C LYS A 45 -3.19 -6.26 -10.72
N GLN A 46 -2.76 -6.93 -9.65
CA GLN A 46 -3.39 -6.78 -8.33
C GLN A 46 -3.31 -5.32 -7.84
N PHE A 47 -2.16 -4.65 -8.01
CA PHE A 47 -2.04 -3.23 -7.65
C PHE A 47 -2.96 -2.31 -8.43
N ARG A 48 -3.11 -2.56 -9.74
CA ARG A 48 -4.08 -1.84 -10.55
C ARG A 48 -5.49 -2.01 -10.00
N ASN A 49 -5.92 -3.26 -9.79
CA ASN A 49 -7.27 -3.55 -9.30
C ASN A 49 -7.53 -2.91 -7.92
N MET A 50 -6.55 -2.97 -7.02
CA MET A 50 -6.67 -2.37 -5.69
C MET A 50 -6.70 -0.84 -5.72
N LYS A 51 -5.95 -0.22 -6.63
CA LYS A 51 -5.99 1.23 -6.85
C LYS A 51 -7.28 1.70 -7.49
N GLU A 52 -7.84 0.91 -8.40
CA GLU A 52 -9.15 1.17 -9.00
C GLU A 52 -10.26 1.07 -7.94
N ALA A 53 -10.19 0.09 -7.05
CA ALA A 53 -11.13 -0.05 -5.94
C ALA A 53 -10.98 1.05 -4.88
N SER A 54 -9.76 1.50 -4.60
CA SER A 54 -9.49 2.56 -3.62
C SER A 54 -8.28 3.41 -4.02
N PRO A 55 -8.48 4.65 -4.49
CA PRO A 55 -7.38 5.52 -4.91
C PRO A 55 -6.52 5.99 -3.72
N THR A 56 -7.10 6.06 -2.52
CA THR A 56 -6.47 6.50 -1.26
C THR A 56 -5.60 5.41 -0.61
N LEU A 57 -5.57 4.21 -1.17
CA LEU A 57 -4.80 3.08 -0.65
C LEU A 57 -3.29 3.31 -0.76
N GLN A 58 -2.58 3.05 0.34
CA GLN A 58 -1.12 2.97 0.38
C GLN A 58 -0.68 1.51 0.19
N LEU A 59 0.06 1.24 -0.87
CA LEU A 59 0.59 -0.09 -1.16
C LEU A 59 2.09 -0.13 -0.83
N GLU A 60 2.56 -1.21 -0.25
CA GLU A 60 3.99 -1.43 -0.05
C GLU A 60 4.36 -2.85 -0.42
N VAL A 61 5.56 -3.02 -0.99
CA VAL A 61 6.07 -4.34 -1.34
C VAL A 61 7.44 -4.55 -0.75
N VAL A 62 7.53 -5.56 0.09
CA VAL A 62 8.80 -6.02 0.64
C VAL A 62 9.35 -7.11 -0.28
N CYS A 63 10.39 -6.79 -1.03
CA CYS A 63 11.06 -7.77 -1.89
C CYS A 63 12.14 -8.53 -1.10
N HIS A 64 12.12 -9.85 -1.20
CA HIS A 64 13.04 -10.78 -0.55
C HIS A 64 13.62 -11.78 -1.55
N GLY A 65 14.91 -12.12 -1.40
CA GLY A 65 15.55 -13.19 -2.18
C GLY A 65 15.38 -12.98 -3.69
N PRO A 66 14.87 -13.98 -4.44
CA PRO A 66 14.68 -13.84 -5.89
C PRO A 66 13.58 -12.83 -6.27
N GLY A 67 12.73 -12.40 -5.34
CA GLY A 67 11.81 -11.28 -5.53
C GLY A 67 12.50 -9.93 -5.74
N MET A 68 13.80 -9.83 -5.46
CA MET A 68 14.59 -8.64 -5.78
C MET A 68 14.73 -8.41 -7.29
N ASP A 69 14.56 -9.45 -8.11
CA ASP A 69 14.63 -9.35 -9.58
C ASP A 69 13.59 -8.39 -10.14
N LEU A 70 12.48 -8.17 -9.42
CA LEU A 70 11.46 -7.15 -9.76
C LEU A 70 12.03 -5.72 -9.78
N LEU A 71 12.98 -5.42 -8.90
CA LEU A 71 13.56 -4.09 -8.72
C LEU A 71 14.84 -3.88 -9.55
N MET A 72 15.38 -4.96 -10.13
CA MET A 72 16.58 -4.90 -10.95
C MET A 72 16.19 -4.68 -12.41
N GLY A 73 16.59 -3.53 -12.98
CA GLY A 73 16.23 -3.13 -14.35
C GLY A 73 16.59 -4.16 -15.41
N ASP A 74 17.71 -4.87 -15.23
CA ASP A 74 18.19 -5.86 -16.21
C ASP A 74 17.41 -7.18 -16.20
N ARG A 75 16.66 -7.45 -15.11
CA ARG A 75 15.92 -8.72 -14.90
C ARG A 75 14.41 -8.54 -14.81
N SER A 76 13.95 -7.32 -14.56
CA SER A 76 12.54 -7.00 -14.39
C SER A 76 11.84 -6.77 -15.73
N VAL A 77 10.90 -7.65 -16.07
CA VAL A 77 10.02 -7.48 -17.25
C VAL A 77 8.96 -6.39 -17.03
N VAL A 78 8.76 -5.95 -15.78
CA VAL A 78 7.71 -4.99 -15.40
C VAL A 78 8.27 -3.66 -14.89
N GLN A 79 9.55 -3.36 -15.17
CA GLN A 79 10.24 -2.16 -14.70
C GLN A 79 9.50 -0.86 -15.02
N GLN A 80 8.90 -0.77 -16.22
CA GLN A 80 8.10 0.41 -16.62
C GLN A 80 6.90 0.62 -15.69
N LYS A 81 6.20 -0.46 -15.31
CA LYS A 81 5.04 -0.38 -14.40
C LYS A 81 5.46 -0.05 -12.97
N VAL A 82 6.58 -0.63 -12.50
CA VAL A 82 7.15 -0.28 -11.20
C VAL A 82 7.44 1.22 -11.13
N THR A 83 8.05 1.78 -12.17
CA THR A 83 8.36 3.21 -12.27
C THR A 83 7.10 4.08 -12.37
N GLU A 84 6.08 3.61 -13.09
CA GLU A 84 4.78 4.30 -13.15
C GLU A 84 4.11 4.37 -11.76
N PHE A 85 4.11 3.27 -11.00
CA PHE A 85 3.58 3.25 -9.64
C PHE A 85 4.48 4.01 -8.65
N ALA A 86 5.78 4.12 -8.94
CA ALA A 86 6.74 4.93 -8.20
C ALA A 86 6.38 6.41 -8.22
N GLY A 87 6.25 6.97 -9.43
CA GLY A 87 6.01 8.40 -9.63
C GLY A 87 4.67 8.87 -9.09
N LYS A 88 3.72 7.95 -8.88
CA LYS A 88 2.41 8.22 -8.28
C LYS A 88 2.45 8.33 -6.75
N GLY A 89 3.62 8.21 -6.11
CA GLY A 89 3.81 8.34 -4.65
C GLY A 89 3.04 7.32 -3.81
N SER A 90 2.53 6.26 -4.46
CA SER A 90 1.50 5.37 -3.90
C SER A 90 2.02 4.01 -3.47
N CYS A 91 3.20 3.62 -3.96
CA CYS A 91 3.78 2.31 -3.76
C CYS A 91 5.19 2.43 -3.19
N SER A 92 5.44 2.11 -1.92
CA SER A 92 6.80 2.08 -1.37
C SER A 92 7.41 0.67 -1.52
N TRP A 93 8.68 0.57 -1.89
CA TRP A 93 9.36 -0.71 -2.13
C TRP A 93 10.50 -0.92 -1.13
N PRO A 94 10.20 -1.20 0.15
CA PRO A 94 11.23 -1.52 1.13
C PRO A 94 11.92 -2.84 0.75
N VAL A 95 13.19 -2.76 0.35
CA VAL A 95 14.02 -3.96 0.21
C VAL A 95 14.48 -4.39 1.60
N ARG A 96 14.13 -5.63 2.01
CA ARG A 96 14.64 -6.23 3.24
C ARG A 96 15.49 -7.45 2.88
N THR A 97 16.81 -7.27 2.89
CA THR A 97 17.75 -8.36 2.69
C THR A 97 18.18 -8.98 4.02
N PRO A 98 18.17 -10.31 4.19
CA PRO A 98 18.94 -10.98 5.24
C PRO A 98 20.43 -11.18 4.84
N SER A 99 20.87 -10.61 3.71
CA SER A 99 22.17 -10.87 3.09
C SER A 99 23.30 -10.07 3.74
N ARG A 100 24.40 -10.79 4.04
CA ARG A 100 25.63 -10.36 4.73
C ARG A 100 26.49 -9.34 3.94
N ASN A 101 26.05 -8.84 2.78
CA ASN A 101 26.80 -7.93 1.92
C ASN A 101 26.21 -6.51 1.90
N ALA A 102 26.74 -5.65 2.78
CA ALA A 102 26.29 -4.26 3.04
C ALA A 102 26.31 -3.31 1.82
N ASN A 103 26.84 -3.73 0.66
CA ASN A 103 26.93 -2.90 -0.54
C ASN A 103 25.60 -2.81 -1.33
N TRP A 104 24.66 -3.73 -1.08
CA TRP A 104 23.35 -3.73 -1.75
C TRP A 104 22.33 -2.79 -1.09
N THR A 105 22.43 -2.60 0.22
CA THR A 105 21.49 -1.77 1.01
C THR A 105 21.53 -0.30 0.63
N ALA A 106 22.70 0.22 0.23
CA ALA A 106 22.84 1.63 -0.11
C ALA A 106 22.26 1.98 -1.49
N ARG A 107 22.49 1.16 -2.52
CA ARG A 107 22.08 1.52 -3.89
C ARG A 107 20.57 1.41 -4.12
N THR A 108 19.91 0.36 -3.68
CA THR A 108 18.46 0.19 -3.92
C THR A 108 17.59 0.99 -2.96
N CYS A 109 18.07 1.30 -1.74
CA CYS A 109 17.34 2.16 -0.81
C CYS A 109 17.54 3.66 -1.12
N CYS A 110 18.72 4.08 -1.59
CA CYS A 110 18.96 5.47 -1.99
C CYS A 110 18.40 5.82 -3.37
N LEU A 111 18.37 4.90 -4.36
CA LEU A 111 17.79 5.19 -5.67
C LEU A 111 16.30 5.60 -5.60
N TRP A 112 15.63 5.25 -4.51
CA TRP A 112 14.19 5.39 -4.38
C TRP A 112 13.75 6.35 -3.28
N ARG A 113 14.69 6.86 -2.48
CA ARG A 113 14.43 7.88 -1.46
C ARG A 113 15.00 9.25 -1.84
N GLY A 114 15.50 9.41 -3.07
CA GLY A 114 16.28 10.58 -3.51
C GLY A 114 16.04 11.01 -4.96
N SER A 115 14.83 10.87 -5.51
CA SER A 115 14.40 11.53 -6.76
C SER A 115 12.93 11.88 -6.69
#